data_AF-A0A9R1MDV2-F1
#
_entry.id   AF-A0A9R1MDV2-F1
#
_cell.length_a   1.000
_cell.length_b   1.000
_cell.length_c   1.000
_cell.angle_alpha   90.00
_cell.angle_beta   90.00
_cell.angle_gamma   90.00
#
_symmetry.space_group_name_H-M   'P 1'
#
loop_
_entity.id
_entity.type
_entity.pdbx_description
1 polymer ?
#
loop_
_entity_poly.entity_id
_entity_poly.type
_entity_poly.pdbx_seq_one_letter_code
_entity_poly.pdbx_strand_id
1 'polypeptide(L)'
;MSSSTSATRQSWTQYGPLPLTRCHDCPRMEPLKRLTCVREENGNRGREFVKCLSKPQPGQVLKKCGHFEWLDDYVERLKLEGSTPTQELNFGGGLPWNKPPIWWTEPIR
;
A
#
# COMPACT_ATOMS: atom_id res chain seq x y z
N MET A 1 8.87 -9.73 -44.30
CA MET A 1 9.77 -9.66 -43.13
C MET A 1 8.89 -9.67 -41.89
N SER A 2 8.97 -10.72 -41.08
CA SER A 2 8.14 -10.85 -39.87
C SER A 2 8.80 -10.08 -38.73
N SER A 3 8.25 -8.91 -38.40
CA SER A 3 8.68 -8.13 -37.24
C SER A 3 8.28 -8.89 -35.97
N SER A 4 9.26 -9.53 -35.34
CA SER A 4 9.09 -10.11 -34.01
C SER A 4 9.21 -8.98 -33.00
N THR A 5 8.07 -8.48 -32.50
CA THR A 5 8.05 -7.56 -31.37
C THR A 5 8.49 -8.33 -30.14
N SER A 6 9.76 -8.21 -29.76
CA SER A 6 10.22 -8.61 -28.44
C SER A 6 9.44 -7.79 -27.42
N ALA A 7 8.39 -8.38 -26.84
CA ALA A 7 7.65 -7.77 -25.76
C ALA A 7 8.62 -7.62 -24.58
N THR A 8 9.13 -6.39 -24.38
CA THR A 8 9.77 -6.02 -23.12
C THR A 8 8.80 -6.42 -22.02
N ARG A 9 9.17 -7.42 -21.21
CA ARG A 9 8.33 -7.84 -20.08
C ARG A 9 8.07 -6.58 -19.26
N GLN A 10 6.82 -6.16 -19.14
CA GLN A 10 6.47 -5.04 -18.27
C GLN A 10 6.93 -5.42 -16.86
N SER A 11 7.94 -4.71 -16.36
CA SER A 11 8.45 -4.88 -15.00
C SER A 11 7.71 -3.90 -14.11
N TRP A 12 6.89 -4.42 -13.19
CA TRP A 12 6.25 -3.61 -12.16
C TRP A 12 7.27 -3.17 -11.11
N THR A 13 7.08 -1.97 -10.55
CA THR A 13 7.89 -1.44 -9.46
C THR A 13 7.85 -2.39 -8.27
N GLN A 14 9.02 -2.73 -7.73
CA GLN A 14 9.13 -3.54 -6.52
C GLN A 14 9.43 -2.63 -5.33
N TYR A 15 8.54 -2.67 -4.34
CA TYR A 15 8.72 -1.92 -3.10
C TYR A 15 9.36 -2.80 -2.02
N GLY A 16 10.19 -2.22 -1.16
CA GLY A 16 10.69 -2.87 0.04
C GLY A 16 9.59 -3.17 1.08
N PRO A 17 9.95 -3.54 2.32
CA PRO A 17 9.00 -3.61 3.43
C PRO A 17 8.26 -2.28 3.60
N LEU A 18 6.93 -2.35 3.69
CA LEU A 18 6.05 -1.19 3.87
C LEU A 18 5.15 -1.41 5.08
N PRO A 19 4.83 -0.37 5.87
CA PRO A 19 3.83 -0.50 6.92
C PRO A 19 2.47 -0.81 6.27
N LEU A 20 1.80 -1.87 6.72
CA LEU A 20 0.44 -2.21 6.27
C LEU A 20 -0.55 -1.61 7.27
N THR A 21 -1.29 -0.59 6.84
CA THR A 21 -2.28 0.10 7.66
C THR A 21 -3.54 -0.74 7.80
N ARG A 22 -4.42 -0.30 8.71
CA ARG A 22 -5.77 -0.83 8.78
C ARG A 22 -6.57 -0.44 7.54
N CYS A 23 -7.58 -1.24 7.23
CA CYS A 23 -8.54 -0.92 6.18
C CYS A 23 -9.39 0.29 6.56
N HIS A 24 -9.43 1.32 5.72
CA HIS A 24 -10.26 2.52 5.94
C HIS A 24 -11.75 2.25 5.67
N ASP A 25 -12.07 1.26 4.84
CA ASP A 25 -13.45 0.95 4.44
C ASP A 25 -14.23 0.05 5.42
N CYS A 26 -13.59 -0.44 6.50
CA CYS A 26 -14.30 -1.29 7.47
C CYS A 26 -13.74 -1.18 8.89
N PRO A 27 -14.56 -1.43 9.92
CA PRO A 27 -14.17 -1.21 11.32
C PRO A 27 -13.15 -2.23 11.85
N ARG A 28 -12.70 -3.17 11.01
CA ARG A 28 -11.81 -4.26 11.44
C ARG A 28 -10.42 -3.72 11.77
N MET A 29 -9.77 -4.37 12.73
CA MET A 29 -8.46 -3.95 13.24
C MET A 29 -7.30 -4.61 12.50
N GLU A 30 -7.55 -5.70 11.78
CA GLU A 30 -6.51 -6.41 11.04
C GLU A 30 -5.95 -5.53 9.91
N PRO A 31 -4.61 -5.45 9.79
CA PRO A 31 -3.95 -4.77 8.69
C PRO A 31 -4.37 -5.31 7.33
N LEU A 32 -4.25 -4.46 6.31
CA LEU A 32 -4.29 -4.87 4.92
C LEU A 32 -3.22 -5.92 4.64
N LYS A 33 -3.42 -6.72 3.59
CA LYS A 33 -2.46 -7.73 3.13
C LYS A 33 -1.92 -7.33 1.78
N ARG A 34 -0.59 -7.29 1.64
CA ARG A 34 0.11 -7.17 0.37
C ARG A 34 0.08 -8.50 -0.37
N LEU A 35 -0.27 -8.46 -1.65
CA LEU A 35 -0.44 -9.61 -2.52
C LEU A 35 0.13 -9.27 -3.90
N THR A 36 0.49 -10.29 -4.67
CA THR A 36 0.99 -10.14 -6.04
C THR A 36 0.00 -10.75 -7.02
N CYS A 37 -0.29 -10.03 -8.09
CA CYS A 37 -1.08 -10.56 -9.20
C CYS A 37 -0.32 -11.71 -9.87
N VAL A 38 -0.84 -12.92 -9.71
CA VAL A 38 -0.26 -14.13 -10.32
C VAL A 38 -0.76 -14.39 -11.74
N ARG A 39 -1.91 -13.80 -12.09
CA ARG A 39 -2.57 -14.01 -13.38
C ARG A 39 -2.09 -12.97 -14.40
N GLU A 40 -1.93 -13.43 -15.64
CA GLU A 40 -1.71 -12.56 -16.79
C GLU A 40 -3.06 -12.01 -17.26
N GLU A 41 -3.60 -11.07 -16.50
CA GLU A 41 -4.83 -10.35 -16.82
C GLU A 41 -4.45 -8.88 -17.04
N ASN A 42 -4.64 -8.39 -18.27
CA ASN A 42 -4.33 -7.02 -18.67
C ASN A 42 -2.87 -6.59 -18.44
N GLY A 43 -1.91 -7.52 -18.45
CA GLY A 43 -0.48 -7.19 -18.20
C GLY A 43 -0.12 -7.03 -16.72
N ASN A 44 -1.05 -7.29 -15.79
CA ASN A 44 -0.82 -7.06 -14.36
C ASN A 44 0.01 -8.16 -13.68
N ARG A 45 0.51 -9.16 -14.41
CA ARG A 45 1.28 -10.25 -13.80
C ARG A 45 2.53 -9.70 -13.11
N GLY A 46 2.69 -10.02 -11.84
CA GLY A 46 3.78 -9.51 -11.01
C GLY A 46 3.50 -8.15 -10.35
N ARG A 47 2.40 -7.47 -10.68
CA ARG A 47 2.02 -6.23 -10.00
C ARG A 47 1.53 -6.52 -8.59
N GLU A 48 1.92 -5.69 -7.65
CA GLU A 48 1.54 -5.85 -6.25
C GLU A 48 0.39 -4.93 -5.87
N PHE A 49 -0.45 -5.39 -4.95
CA PHE A 49 -1.62 -4.67 -4.45
C PHE A 49 -1.85 -4.98 -2.97
N VAL A 50 -2.60 -4.13 -2.29
CA VAL A 50 -3.09 -4.38 -0.94
C VAL A 50 -4.58 -4.70 -0.97
N LYS A 51 -5.00 -5.59 -0.07
CA LYS A 51 -6.40 -5.99 0.06
C LYS A 51 -6.79 -6.17 1.53
N CYS A 52 -8.03 -5.82 1.84
CA CYS A 52 -8.62 -6.19 3.12
C CYS A 52 -9.08 -7.65 3.09
N LEU A 53 -8.38 -8.51 3.82
CA LEU A 53 -8.74 -9.93 3.98
C LEU A 53 -9.35 -10.24 5.35
N SER A 54 -9.72 -9.19 6.08
CA SER A 54 -10.07 -9.34 7.48
C SER A 54 -11.43 -10.00 7.68
N LYS A 55 -11.48 -10.86 8.70
CA LYS A 55 -12.69 -11.60 9.04
C LYS A 55 -13.50 -10.83 10.09
N PRO A 56 -14.84 -10.93 10.10
CA PRO A 56 -15.63 -10.50 11.25
C PRO A 56 -15.14 -11.22 12.52
N GLN A 57 -15.19 -10.55 13.67
CA GLN A 57 -14.91 -11.23 14.94
C GLN A 57 -16.02 -12.27 15.24
N PRO A 58 -15.74 -13.30 16.06
CA PRO A 58 -16.77 -14.22 16.51
C PRO A 58 -17.97 -13.47 17.10
N GLY A 59 -19.18 -13.81 16.67
CA GLY A 59 -20.42 -13.14 17.07
C GLY A 59 -20.77 -11.87 16.29
N GLN A 60 -19.91 -11.38 15.39
CA GLN A 60 -20.22 -10.26 14.51
C GLN A 60 -20.65 -10.73 13.12
N VAL A 61 -21.79 -10.22 12.63
CA VAL A 61 -22.24 -10.42 11.25
C VAL A 61 -21.92 -9.15 10.46
N LEU A 62 -20.75 -9.15 9.81
CA LEU A 62 -20.31 -8.05 8.93
C LEU A 62 -20.15 -8.56 7.50
N LYS A 63 -20.59 -7.77 6.52
CA LYS A 63 -20.34 -8.05 5.10
C LYS A 63 -18.84 -8.15 4.82
N LYS A 64 -18.46 -8.98 3.86
CA LYS A 64 -17.07 -9.10 3.38
C LYS A 64 -16.60 -7.73 2.88
N CYS A 65 -15.42 -7.29 3.32
CA CYS A 65 -14.83 -6.05 2.80
C CYS A 65 -14.34 -6.27 1.36
N GLY A 66 -14.62 -5.30 0.49
CA GLY A 66 -14.18 -5.29 -0.91
C GLY A 66 -12.90 -4.49 -1.16
N HIS A 67 -12.33 -3.86 -0.13
CA HIS A 67 -11.21 -2.92 -0.27
C HIS A 67 -10.02 -3.52 -1.02
N PHE A 68 -9.56 -2.78 -2.02
CA PHE A 68 -8.45 -3.09 -2.92
C PHE A 68 -7.78 -1.78 -3.33
N GLU A 69 -6.45 -1.77 -3.38
CA GLU A 69 -5.66 -0.63 -3.84
C GLU A 69 -4.34 -1.16 -4.44
N TRP A 70 -3.89 -0.59 -5.57
CA TRP A 70 -2.58 -0.95 -6.11
C TRP A 70 -1.48 -0.49 -5.17
N LEU A 71 -0.36 -1.22 -5.11
CA LEU A 71 0.70 -0.90 -4.16
C LEU A 71 1.35 0.46 -4.47
N ASP A 72 1.40 0.86 -5.74
CA ASP A 72 1.88 2.18 -6.16
C ASP A 72 1.03 3.29 -5.53
N ASP A 73 -0.30 3.20 -5.66
CA ASP A 73 -1.27 4.15 -5.10
C ASP A 73 -1.22 4.16 -3.55
N TYR A 74 -1.10 2.97 -2.94
CA TYR A 74 -0.97 2.81 -1.49
C TYR A 74 0.26 3.55 -0.96
N VAL A 75 1.40 3.46 -1.66
CA VAL A 75 2.64 4.15 -1.27
C VAL A 75 2.49 5.66 -1.43
N GLU A 76 1.85 6.14 -2.48
CA GLU A 76 1.55 7.56 -2.66
C GLU A 76 0.67 8.09 -1.54
N ARG A 77 -0.38 7.34 -1.16
CA ARG A 77 -1.24 7.70 -0.03
C ARG A 77 -0.48 7.70 1.30
N LEU A 78 0.38 6.72 1.56
CA LEU A 78 1.24 6.73 2.77
C LEU A 78 2.16 7.93 2.82
N LYS A 79 2.73 8.35 1.68
CA LYS A 79 3.55 9.57 1.61
C LYS A 79 2.71 10.80 1.95
N LEU A 80 1.48 10.87 1.46
CA LEU A 80 0.57 11.99 1.73
C LEU A 80 0.15 12.02 3.20
N GLU A 81 -0.30 10.90 3.77
CA GLU A 81 -0.69 10.76 5.19
C GLU A 81 0.51 11.03 6.13
N GLY A 82 1.72 10.64 5.74
CA GLY A 82 2.94 10.95 6.48
C GLY A 82 3.41 12.41 6.32
N SER A 83 2.95 13.11 5.28
CA SER A 83 3.28 14.52 5.01
C SER A 83 2.26 15.48 5.60
N THR A 84 1.04 15.03 5.91
CA THR A 84 0.10 15.83 6.69
C THR A 84 0.64 15.95 8.11
N PRO A 85 0.97 17.16 8.60
CA PRO A 85 1.11 17.35 10.02
C PRO A 85 -0.25 16.96 10.60
N THR A 86 -0.29 15.91 11.42
CA THR A 86 -1.45 15.66 12.26
C THR A 86 -1.74 16.98 12.95
N GLN A 87 -2.79 17.69 12.54
CA GLN A 87 -3.35 18.78 13.33
C GLN A 87 -4.00 18.10 14.54
N GLU A 88 -3.15 17.61 15.44
CA GLU A 88 -3.43 17.51 16.85
C GLU A 88 -3.86 18.92 17.26
N LEU A 89 -5.17 19.09 17.42
CA LEU A 89 -5.73 20.27 18.04
C LEU A 89 -5.14 20.38 19.45
N ASN A 90 -4.29 21.41 19.61
CA ASN A 90 -3.84 22.05 20.85
C ASN A 90 -2.80 21.33 21.73
N PHE A 91 -1.56 21.82 21.72
CA PHE A 91 -0.97 22.69 22.76
C PHE A 91 0.57 22.56 22.72
N GLY A 92 1.24 23.63 22.28
CA GLY A 92 2.60 24.02 22.71
C GLY A 92 3.76 23.06 22.46
N GLY A 93 4.63 23.43 21.51
CA GLY A 93 6.02 22.97 21.50
C GLY A 93 6.42 22.33 20.17
N GLY A 94 6.92 23.16 19.26
CA GLY A 94 7.32 22.72 17.93
C GLY A 94 8.53 21.79 17.91
N LEU A 95 8.59 20.99 16.86
CA LEU A 95 9.83 20.62 16.17
C LEU A 95 9.55 20.62 14.66
N PRO A 96 10.26 21.42 13.85
CA PRO A 96 10.10 21.39 12.41
C PRO A 96 11.00 20.32 11.78
N TRP A 97 10.46 19.72 10.71
CA TRP A 97 11.13 19.45 9.43
C TRP A 97 12.25 18.39 9.39
N ASN A 98 12.14 17.47 8.42
CA ASN A 98 13.17 16.51 7.97
C ASN A 98 13.42 15.25 8.79
N LYS A 99 12.41 14.42 9.03
CA LYS A 99 12.65 12.97 9.18
C LYS A 99 11.94 12.21 8.09
N PRO A 100 12.65 11.49 7.20
CA PRO A 100 11.99 10.54 6.33
C PRO A 100 11.31 9.49 7.23
N PRO A 101 10.13 8.97 6.84
CA PRO A 101 9.48 7.90 7.58
C PRO A 101 10.47 6.76 7.87
N ILE A 102 10.38 6.14 9.04
CA ILE A 102 11.36 5.16 9.60
C ILE A 102 11.67 3.99 8.64
N TRP A 103 10.83 3.77 7.62
CA TRP A 103 10.95 2.72 6.61
C TRP A 103 11.69 3.14 5.32
N TRP A 104 12.11 4.40 5.18
CA TRP A 104 13.01 4.83 4.12
C TRP A 104 14.46 4.66 4.58
N THR A 105 15.04 3.49 4.34
CA THR A 105 16.50 3.35 4.33
C THR A 105 16.96 3.35 2.88
N GLU A 106 17.71 4.37 2.49
CA GLU A 106 18.46 4.34 1.23
C GLU A 106 19.44 3.14 1.28
N PRO A 107 19.61 2.38 0.19
CA PRO A 107 20.67 1.39 0.14
C PRO A 107 22.02 2.11 0.19
N ILE A 108 22.77 1.86 1.26
CA ILE A 108 24.16 2.32 1.40
C ILE A 108 24.96 1.69 0.26
N ARG A 109 25.59 2.54 -0.54
CA ARG A 109 26.47 2.17 -1.66
C ARG A 109 27.85 1.74 -1.14
#